data_AF-A0A5N5RDL4-F1
#
_entry.id   AF-A0A5N5RDL4-F1
#
_cell.length_a   1.000
_cell.length_b   1.000
_cell.length_c   1.000
_cell.angle_alpha   90.00
_cell.angle_beta   90.00
_cell.angle_gamma   90.00
#
_symmetry.space_group_name_H-M   'P 1'
#
loop_
_entity.id
_entity.type
_entity.pdbx_description
1 polymer ?
#
loop_
_entity_poly.entity_id
_entity_poly.type
_entity_poly.pdbx_seq_one_letter_code
_entity_poly.pdbx_strand_id
1 'polypeptide(L)'
;MASTFLCPKCFKEMTTNDVAYVCNNNRPPSPCPLAASGEPQTPANPRKPKCAECGRPLIIKVCPECRMELPMDIGETKNYSIAMLGAKFSGKSNYIAVLINQLRNEIGRSFDCALMARGDRTIQRYRDEFYNPLYRQRTVVRGTDAGEVEPLMYSLIFKRRGGLFRKAVNDAVALTFFDTAGENLNDLSTMSTYNSYLRHSDGIILLVDPLQLPVVRAQLEKRMELPEENADASELLTRTIEVVRSGMGHSGGDRPIDIPIAVAFTKIDAVKYLIDPSSCLQNNSTHIQKGQFDEQDFRDTSDEMQSLVDNWAGMELTNLVTQNFAHYGFFGLSALGSNPDTNMRIPRFRPFRVADPFLWLLAEKKVIPAA
;
A
#
# COMPACT_ATOMS: atom_id res chain seq x y z
N MET A 1 -5.11 7.56 30.24
CA MET A 1 -3.84 7.99 29.60
C MET A 1 -4.16 8.29 28.16
N ALA A 2 -3.61 9.36 27.59
CA ALA A 2 -3.77 9.63 26.15
C ALA A 2 -2.97 8.57 25.38
N SER A 3 -3.58 7.98 24.36
CA SER A 3 -2.88 7.05 23.47
C SER A 3 -1.96 7.82 22.53
N THR A 4 -0.77 7.29 22.30
CA THR A 4 0.16 7.75 21.28
C THR A 4 -0.18 7.13 19.93
N PHE A 5 0.05 7.89 18.86
CA PHE A 5 -0.09 7.46 17.47
C PHE A 5 0.88 8.23 16.58
N LEU A 6 1.16 7.71 15.39
CA LEU A 6 1.92 8.40 14.35
C LEU A 6 0.96 9.03 13.34
N CYS A 7 1.22 10.27 12.94
CA CYS A 7 0.50 10.90 11.84
C CYS A 7 0.69 10.09 10.53
N PRO A 8 -0.39 9.71 9.81
CA PRO A 8 -0.26 8.93 8.57
C PRO A 8 0.48 9.62 7.42
N LYS A 9 0.62 10.95 7.43
CA LYS A 9 1.43 11.70 6.42
C LYS A 9 2.88 11.86 6.85
N CYS A 10 3.08 12.48 8.01
CA CYS A 10 4.38 13.04 8.39
C CYS A 10 5.08 12.19 9.44
N PHE A 11 4.44 11.13 9.94
CA PHE A 11 4.99 10.20 10.92
C PHE A 11 5.47 10.84 12.21
N LYS A 12 5.03 12.08 12.50
CA LYS A 12 5.24 12.69 13.80
C LYS A 12 4.42 11.93 14.84
N GLU A 13 5.10 11.49 15.90
CA GLU A 13 4.46 10.91 17.06
C GLU A 13 3.68 11.97 17.83
N MET A 14 2.46 11.64 18.20
CA MET A 14 1.47 12.54 18.78
C MET A 14 0.59 11.79 19.78
N THR A 15 0.00 12.51 20.71
CA THR A 15 -1.07 12.00 21.57
C THR A 15 -2.43 12.49 21.10
N THR A 16 -3.51 11.84 21.54
CA THR A 16 -4.89 12.30 21.26
C THR A 16 -5.18 13.73 21.75
N ASN A 17 -4.36 14.27 22.65
CA ASN A 17 -4.48 15.65 23.15
C ASN A 17 -3.79 16.67 22.24
N ASP A 18 -2.85 16.25 21.40
CA ASP A 18 -2.06 17.12 20.50
C ASP A 18 -2.79 17.39 19.17
N VAL A 19 -3.98 16.78 18.98
CA VAL A 19 -4.78 16.91 17.77
C VAL A 19 -5.40 18.31 17.68
N ALA A 20 -5.20 18.97 16.55
CA ALA A 20 -5.85 20.22 16.22
C ALA A 20 -7.16 19.98 15.44
N TYR A 21 -7.97 21.01 15.28
CA TYR A 21 -9.27 20.93 14.62
C TYR A 21 -9.47 22.06 13.64
N VAL A 22 -10.23 21.83 12.56
CA VAL A 22 -10.62 22.90 11.62
C VAL A 22 -12.12 23.13 11.65
N CYS A 23 -12.53 24.39 11.51
CA CYS A 23 -13.94 24.77 11.42
C CYS A 23 -14.43 24.53 10.00
N ASN A 24 -15.65 24.01 9.83
CA ASN A 24 -16.28 23.81 8.52
C ASN A 24 -17.54 24.67 8.32
N ASN A 25 -17.74 25.69 9.17
CA ASN A 25 -18.88 26.59 9.06
C ASN A 25 -18.71 27.62 7.94
N ASN A 26 -18.92 27.18 6.70
CA ASN A 26 -18.93 28.06 5.52
C ASN A 26 -20.36 28.43 5.07
N ARG A 27 -21.39 28.15 5.87
CA ARG A 27 -22.78 28.37 5.49
C ARG A 27 -23.24 29.80 5.78
N PRO A 28 -23.90 30.48 4.82
CA PRO A 28 -24.60 31.74 5.07
C PRO A 28 -25.67 31.62 6.16
N PRO A 29 -26.05 32.73 6.84
CA PRO A 29 -25.58 34.11 6.64
C PRO A 29 -24.27 34.44 7.38
N SER A 30 -23.77 33.55 8.24
CA SER A 30 -22.63 33.79 9.12
C SER A 30 -21.51 32.76 8.90
N PRO A 31 -20.77 32.83 7.77
CA PRO A 31 -19.58 32.01 7.59
C PRO A 31 -18.54 32.38 8.67
N CYS A 32 -17.87 31.37 9.21
CA CYS A 32 -16.86 31.56 10.23
C CYS A 32 -15.52 31.93 9.58
N PRO A 33 -14.82 32.99 10.05
CA PRO A 33 -13.51 33.36 9.52
C PRO A 33 -12.49 32.20 9.55
N LEU A 34 -12.47 31.41 10.63
CA LEU A 34 -11.60 30.22 10.74
C LEU A 34 -11.97 29.08 9.79
N ALA A 35 -13.22 29.02 9.33
CA ALA A 35 -13.62 28.05 8.31
C ALA A 35 -13.20 28.48 6.90
N ALA A 36 -13.14 29.80 6.66
CA ALA A 36 -12.64 30.36 5.41
C ALA A 36 -11.11 30.27 5.30
N SER A 37 -10.38 30.52 6.39
CA SER A 37 -8.92 30.38 6.42
C SER A 37 -8.45 28.93 6.47
N GLY A 38 -9.29 28.01 6.95
CA GLY A 38 -8.92 26.61 7.16
C GLY A 38 -7.84 26.43 8.23
N GLU A 39 -7.66 27.41 9.12
CA GLU A 39 -6.61 27.36 10.14
C GLU A 39 -6.94 26.34 11.24
N PRO A 40 -5.99 25.45 11.58
CA PRO A 40 -6.12 24.55 12.71
C PRO A 40 -6.20 25.34 14.03
N GLN A 41 -7.06 24.89 14.94
CA GLN A 41 -7.20 25.44 16.28
C GLN A 41 -7.18 24.33 17.34
N THR A 42 -6.64 24.65 18.51
CA THR A 42 -6.68 23.77 19.68
C THR A 42 -7.87 24.17 20.56
N PRO A 43 -8.90 23.32 20.68
CA PRO A 43 -10.08 23.65 21.46
C PRO A 43 -9.76 23.71 22.96
N ALA A 44 -10.33 24.68 23.67
CA ALA A 44 -10.16 24.80 25.13
C ALA A 44 -10.64 23.54 25.91
N ASN A 45 -11.60 22.80 25.36
CA ASN A 45 -12.06 21.53 25.90
C ASN A 45 -12.01 20.42 24.82
N PRO A 46 -10.98 19.56 24.82
CA PRO A 46 -10.85 18.48 23.84
C PRO A 46 -12.00 17.45 23.86
N ARG A 47 -12.73 17.32 24.98
CA ARG A 47 -13.87 16.37 25.08
C ARG A 47 -15.14 16.90 24.41
N LYS A 48 -15.26 18.21 24.24
CA LYS A 48 -16.38 18.89 23.58
C LYS A 48 -15.82 20.02 22.72
N PRO A 49 -15.08 19.68 21.66
CA PRO A 49 -14.33 20.66 20.90
C PRO A 49 -15.31 21.61 20.18
N LYS A 50 -15.13 22.90 20.42
CA LYS A 50 -15.94 23.98 19.84
C LYS A 50 -15.04 25.01 19.21
N CYS A 51 -15.50 25.60 18.11
CA CYS A 51 -14.82 26.67 17.40
C CYS A 51 -14.72 27.89 18.31
N ALA A 52 -13.52 28.46 18.45
CA ALA A 52 -13.28 29.64 19.27
C ALA A 52 -14.06 30.88 18.76
N GLU A 53 -14.27 30.98 17.45
CA GLU A 53 -14.94 32.13 16.83
C GLU A 53 -16.46 31.99 16.77
N CYS A 54 -16.98 30.87 16.25
CA CYS A 54 -18.42 30.71 16.02
C CYS A 54 -19.12 29.76 17.01
N GLY A 55 -18.40 29.18 17.96
CA GLY A 55 -18.95 28.27 18.99
C GLY A 55 -19.48 26.93 18.49
N ARG A 56 -19.47 26.66 17.18
CA ARG A 56 -19.95 25.41 16.60
C ARG A 56 -19.06 24.21 16.96
N PRO A 57 -19.62 23.00 17.08
CA PRO A 57 -18.82 21.79 17.29
C PRO A 57 -17.77 21.60 16.20
N LEU A 58 -16.55 21.27 16.59
CA LEU A 58 -15.48 20.90 15.67
C LEU A 58 -15.42 19.38 15.55
N ILE A 59 -15.58 18.85 14.34
CA ILE A 59 -15.60 17.40 14.07
C ILE A 59 -14.43 16.93 13.21
N ILE A 60 -13.77 17.87 12.51
CA ILE A 60 -12.65 17.58 11.62
C ILE A 60 -11.36 17.70 12.42
N LYS A 61 -10.76 16.56 12.75
CA LYS A 61 -9.45 16.44 13.39
C LYS A 61 -8.36 16.64 12.33
N VAL A 62 -7.30 17.37 12.64
CA VAL A 62 -6.16 17.57 11.75
C VAL A 62 -4.83 17.43 12.51
N CYS A 63 -3.79 16.98 11.80
CA CYS A 63 -2.42 17.03 12.30
C CYS A 63 -1.97 18.50 12.36
N PRO A 64 -1.48 19.02 13.49
CA PRO A 64 -1.02 20.41 13.60
C PRO A 64 0.23 20.69 12.75
N GLU A 65 0.99 19.65 12.41
CA GLU A 65 2.28 19.77 11.72
C GLU A 65 2.11 19.82 10.20
N CYS A 66 1.39 18.84 9.64
CA CYS A 66 1.22 18.71 8.20
C CYS A 66 -0.20 19.04 7.72
N ARG A 67 -1.10 19.42 8.65
CA ARG A 67 -2.51 19.78 8.40
C ARG A 67 -3.37 18.67 7.77
N MET A 68 -2.86 17.45 7.69
CA MET A 68 -3.63 16.30 7.22
C MET A 68 -4.85 16.07 8.10
N GLU A 69 -6.01 15.85 7.46
CA GLU A 69 -7.22 15.39 8.15
C GLU A 69 -6.99 13.99 8.75
N LEU A 70 -7.22 13.86 10.05
CA LEU A 70 -6.99 12.62 10.78
C LEU A 70 -8.29 11.80 10.92
N PRO A 71 -8.19 10.47 10.89
CA PRO A 71 -9.25 9.56 11.31
C PRO A 71 -9.98 10.00 12.59
N MET A 72 -11.33 9.90 12.61
CA MET A 72 -12.07 10.17 13.85
C MET A 72 -11.64 9.26 15.00
N ASP A 73 -11.30 8.00 14.69
CA ASP A 73 -10.83 6.96 15.59
C ASP A 73 -9.29 6.96 15.81
N ILE A 74 -8.58 8.03 15.38
CA ILE A 74 -7.12 8.11 15.54
C ILE A 74 -6.72 7.96 17.02
N GLY A 75 -5.75 7.08 17.28
CA GLY A 75 -5.30 6.74 18.63
C GLY A 75 -6.22 5.80 19.41
N GLU A 76 -7.40 5.44 18.91
CA GLU A 76 -8.33 4.53 19.61
C GLU A 76 -8.12 3.06 19.22
N THR A 77 -7.56 2.81 18.03
CA THR A 77 -7.33 1.48 17.46
C THR A 77 -5.86 1.27 17.14
N LYS A 78 -5.42 0.00 17.17
CA LYS A 78 -4.15 -0.38 16.54
C LYS A 78 -4.29 -0.16 15.05
N ASN A 79 -3.33 0.51 14.46
CA ASN A 79 -3.26 0.77 13.03
C ASN A 79 -1.96 0.15 12.51
N TYR A 80 -2.05 -0.62 11.44
CA TYR A 80 -0.89 -1.17 10.74
C TYR A 80 -0.68 -0.40 9.44
N SER A 81 0.54 0.07 9.17
CA SER A 81 0.92 0.80 7.96
C SER A 81 1.61 -0.14 6.96
N ILE A 82 1.13 -0.20 5.72
CA ILE A 82 1.77 -1.00 4.66
C ILE A 82 2.40 -0.06 3.64
N ALA A 83 3.73 -0.18 3.48
CA ALA A 83 4.49 0.54 2.48
C ALA A 83 4.49 -0.20 1.14
N MET A 84 4.42 0.56 0.04
CA MET A 84 4.47 0.02 -1.31
C MET A 84 5.57 0.70 -2.10
N LEU A 85 6.44 -0.11 -2.69
CA LEU A 85 7.62 0.32 -3.42
C LEU A 85 7.61 -0.28 -4.82
N GLY A 86 8.26 0.39 -5.75
CA GLY A 86 8.42 -0.13 -7.10
C GLY A 86 8.95 0.94 -8.04
N ALA A 87 9.94 0.56 -8.84
CA ALA A 87 10.56 1.42 -9.85
C ALA A 87 9.53 1.93 -10.88
N LYS A 88 9.96 2.83 -11.76
CA LYS A 88 9.14 3.28 -12.89
C LYS A 88 8.71 2.04 -13.70
N PHE A 89 7.50 2.06 -14.26
CA PHE A 89 6.93 0.95 -15.04
C PHE A 89 6.69 -0.38 -14.30
N SER A 90 6.96 -0.49 -13.00
CA SER A 90 6.62 -1.64 -12.14
C SER A 90 5.11 -1.96 -12.03
N GLY A 91 4.24 -1.11 -12.60
CA GLY A 91 2.80 -1.31 -12.57
C GLY A 91 2.12 -0.85 -11.27
N LYS A 92 2.83 -0.14 -10.39
CA LYS A 92 2.33 0.36 -9.09
C LYS A 92 0.94 1.00 -9.15
N SER A 93 0.72 1.98 -10.01
CA SER A 93 -0.57 2.68 -10.10
C SER A 93 -1.72 1.75 -10.52
N ASN A 94 -1.46 0.83 -11.44
CA ASN A 94 -2.44 -0.21 -11.84
C ASN A 94 -2.67 -1.21 -10.70
N TYR A 95 -1.63 -1.65 -9.99
CA TYR A 95 -1.74 -2.53 -8.82
C TYR A 95 -2.61 -1.89 -7.74
N ILE A 96 -2.34 -0.63 -7.37
CA ILE A 96 -3.14 0.14 -6.40
C ILE A 96 -4.60 0.22 -6.85
N ALA A 97 -4.86 0.56 -8.11
CA ALA A 97 -6.21 0.69 -8.65
C ALA A 97 -7.03 -0.61 -8.49
N VAL A 98 -6.40 -1.75 -8.82
CA VAL A 98 -7.02 -3.07 -8.76
C VAL A 98 -7.17 -3.55 -7.32
N LEU A 99 -6.13 -3.43 -6.50
CA LEU A 99 -6.16 -3.84 -5.10
C LEU A 99 -7.28 -3.11 -4.33
N ILE A 100 -7.38 -1.79 -4.47
CA ILE A 100 -8.46 -1.00 -3.81
C ILE A 100 -9.84 -1.47 -4.27
N ASN A 101 -10.00 -1.80 -5.56
CA ASN A 101 -11.26 -2.30 -6.07
C ASN A 101 -11.59 -3.70 -5.52
N GLN A 102 -10.62 -4.61 -5.43
CA GLN A 102 -10.81 -5.94 -4.84
C GLN A 102 -11.11 -5.84 -3.34
N LEU A 103 -10.43 -4.94 -2.62
CA LEU A 103 -10.71 -4.64 -1.21
C LEU A 103 -12.15 -4.20 -0.99
N ARG A 104 -12.66 -3.33 -1.88
CA ARG A 104 -14.02 -2.80 -1.80
C ARG A 104 -15.09 -3.85 -2.13
N ASN A 105 -14.86 -4.73 -3.11
CA ASN A 105 -15.93 -5.55 -3.71
C ASN A 105 -15.84 -7.05 -3.39
N GLU A 106 -14.65 -7.62 -3.26
CA GLU A 106 -14.42 -9.08 -3.18
C GLU A 106 -13.92 -9.48 -1.79
N ILE A 107 -12.85 -8.84 -1.34
CA ILE A 107 -12.21 -9.12 -0.04
C ILE A 107 -13.12 -8.65 1.09
N GLY A 108 -13.74 -7.46 0.97
CA GLY A 108 -14.64 -6.93 1.99
C GLY A 108 -15.75 -7.91 2.39
N ARG A 109 -16.31 -8.60 1.39
CA ARG A 109 -17.33 -9.64 1.62
C ARG A 109 -16.74 -10.89 2.26
N SER A 110 -15.59 -11.35 1.79
CA SER A 110 -15.03 -12.66 2.15
C SER A 110 -14.33 -12.64 3.52
N PHE A 111 -13.81 -11.49 3.95
CA PHE A 111 -13.07 -11.31 5.20
C PHE A 111 -13.83 -10.48 6.26
N ASP A 112 -15.12 -10.21 6.04
CA ASP A 112 -15.98 -9.36 6.91
C ASP A 112 -15.31 -8.02 7.29
N CYS A 113 -14.82 -7.32 6.26
CA CYS A 113 -14.14 -6.04 6.41
C CYS A 113 -14.72 -4.95 5.50
N ALA A 114 -14.52 -3.70 5.88
CA ALA A 114 -14.95 -2.54 5.10
C ALA A 114 -13.78 -1.61 4.83
N LEU A 115 -13.59 -1.24 3.56
CA LEU A 115 -12.62 -0.24 3.14
C LEU A 115 -13.26 1.16 3.16
N MET A 116 -12.73 2.06 3.97
CA MET A 116 -13.18 3.44 4.08
C MET A 116 -12.08 4.40 3.64
N ALA A 117 -12.36 5.24 2.65
CA ALA A 117 -11.45 6.31 2.26
C ALA A 117 -11.40 7.39 3.34
N ARG A 118 -10.22 7.94 3.60
CA ARG A 118 -10.01 9.06 4.53
C ARG A 118 -9.98 10.36 3.73
N GLY A 119 -11.08 11.11 3.84
CA GLY A 119 -11.26 12.42 3.20
C GLY A 119 -11.77 12.36 1.75
N ASP A 120 -12.46 13.42 1.34
CA ASP A 120 -13.04 13.54 0.00
C ASP A 120 -11.97 13.58 -1.10
N ARG A 121 -10.77 14.08 -0.79
CA ARG A 121 -9.65 14.11 -1.73
C ARG A 121 -9.24 12.70 -2.17
N THR A 122 -9.07 11.77 -1.22
CA THR A 122 -8.77 10.36 -1.55
C THR A 122 -9.88 9.77 -2.43
N ILE A 123 -11.15 10.06 -2.12
CA ILE A 123 -12.30 9.54 -2.87
C ILE A 123 -12.27 10.03 -4.32
N GLN A 124 -12.10 11.35 -4.51
CA GLN A 124 -12.08 11.98 -5.82
C GLN A 124 -10.87 11.51 -6.63
N ARG A 125 -9.69 11.54 -6.03
CA ARG A 125 -8.45 11.10 -6.66
C ARG A 125 -8.52 9.66 -7.14
N TYR A 126 -8.92 8.73 -6.26
CA TYR A 126 -9.08 7.33 -6.66
C TYR A 126 -10.10 7.17 -7.78
N ARG A 127 -11.25 7.86 -7.70
CA ARG A 127 -12.29 7.77 -8.73
C ARG A 127 -11.77 8.24 -10.08
N ASP A 128 -11.13 9.40 -10.13
CA ASP A 128 -10.87 10.13 -11.37
C ASP A 128 -9.53 9.71 -12.01
N GLU A 129 -8.50 9.40 -11.21
CA GLU A 129 -7.17 9.01 -11.69
C GLU A 129 -6.97 7.49 -11.80
N PHE A 130 -7.67 6.68 -11.01
CA PHE A 130 -7.41 5.23 -10.93
C PHE A 130 -8.60 4.41 -11.46
N TYR A 131 -9.78 4.58 -10.86
CA TYR A 131 -10.96 3.76 -11.14
C TYR A 131 -11.55 4.04 -12.54
N ASN A 132 -11.78 5.31 -12.88
CA ASN A 132 -12.39 5.67 -14.16
C ASN A 132 -11.52 5.25 -15.35
N PRO A 133 -10.20 5.52 -15.40
CA PRO A 133 -9.35 5.02 -16.47
C PRO A 133 -9.45 3.49 -16.62
N LEU A 134 -9.27 2.76 -15.53
CA LEU A 134 -9.15 1.31 -15.58
C LEU A 134 -10.49 0.59 -15.85
N TYR A 135 -11.55 0.97 -15.14
CA TYR A 135 -12.84 0.26 -15.15
C TYR A 135 -13.88 0.87 -16.08
N ARG A 136 -13.81 2.17 -16.38
CA ARG A 136 -14.77 2.84 -17.29
C ARG A 136 -14.19 3.02 -18.70
N GLN A 137 -12.95 3.48 -18.79
CA GLN A 137 -12.32 3.82 -20.07
C GLN A 137 -11.53 2.66 -20.66
N ARG A 138 -11.24 1.62 -19.85
CA ARG A 138 -10.40 0.47 -20.22
C ARG A 138 -9.02 0.90 -20.71
N THR A 139 -8.44 1.88 -20.05
CA THR A 139 -7.08 2.35 -20.29
C THR A 139 -6.24 2.12 -19.05
N VAL A 140 -4.93 2.00 -19.22
CA VAL A 140 -4.02 1.95 -18.07
C VAL A 140 -4.08 3.25 -17.27
N VAL A 141 -3.84 3.13 -15.96
CA VAL A 141 -3.61 4.31 -15.12
C VAL A 141 -2.36 5.01 -15.63
N ARG A 142 -2.47 6.33 -15.87
CA ARG A 142 -1.33 7.14 -16.33
C ARG A 142 -0.24 7.10 -15.27
N GLY A 143 1.02 7.06 -15.72
CA GLY A 143 2.16 7.15 -14.81
C GLY A 143 2.11 8.45 -14.02
N THR A 144 2.53 8.39 -12.77
CA THR A 144 2.61 9.56 -11.90
C THR A 144 3.73 10.48 -12.38
N ASP A 145 3.41 11.76 -12.63
CA ASP A 145 4.41 12.79 -12.93
C ASP A 145 5.34 13.04 -11.72
N ALA A 146 6.52 13.59 -11.99
CA ALA A 146 7.50 14.00 -10.99
C ALA A 146 6.89 15.04 -10.02
N GLY A 147 6.94 14.78 -8.70
CA GLY A 147 6.52 15.75 -7.69
C GLY A 147 5.96 15.15 -6.40
N GLU A 148 5.51 16.02 -5.48
CA GLU A 148 4.77 15.60 -4.29
C GLU A 148 3.35 15.20 -4.70
N VAL A 149 3.04 13.92 -4.52
CA VAL A 149 1.73 13.35 -4.83
C VAL A 149 1.02 13.05 -3.53
N GLU A 150 -0.20 13.58 -3.36
CA GLU A 150 -1.00 13.35 -2.16
C GLU A 150 -1.41 11.88 -2.06
N PRO A 151 -1.03 11.14 -1.00
CA PRO A 151 -1.25 9.69 -0.95
C PRO A 151 -2.74 9.34 -0.88
N LEU A 152 -3.11 8.18 -1.40
CA LEU A 152 -4.45 7.64 -1.16
C LEU A 152 -4.50 6.98 0.21
N MET A 153 -5.38 7.47 1.09
CA MET A 153 -5.47 6.98 2.45
C MET A 153 -6.78 6.25 2.71
N TYR A 154 -6.68 5.02 3.21
CA TYR A 154 -7.82 4.21 3.58
C TYR A 154 -7.67 3.62 4.97
N SER A 155 -8.79 3.24 5.56
CA SER A 155 -8.82 2.31 6.66
C SER A 155 -9.61 1.08 6.28
N LEU A 156 -8.97 -0.07 6.46
CA LEU A 156 -9.61 -1.37 6.33
C LEU A 156 -10.04 -1.82 7.73
N ILE A 157 -11.34 -1.83 7.97
CA ILE A 157 -11.92 -2.08 9.29
C ILE A 157 -12.47 -3.50 9.31
N PHE A 158 -11.96 -4.34 10.19
CA PHE A 158 -12.40 -5.72 10.38
C PHE A 158 -13.45 -5.80 11.49
N LYS A 159 -14.58 -6.46 11.22
CA LYS A 159 -15.58 -6.74 12.26
C LYS A 159 -15.23 -8.04 12.96
N ARG A 160 -14.65 -7.98 14.15
CA ARG A 160 -14.51 -9.19 14.97
C ARG A 160 -15.72 -9.35 15.88
N ARG A 161 -16.49 -10.42 15.67
CA ARG A 161 -17.55 -10.80 16.61
C ARG A 161 -16.91 -11.13 17.96
N GLY A 162 -17.34 -10.43 18.99
CA GLY A 162 -16.96 -10.75 20.36
C GLY A 162 -17.45 -12.15 20.75
N GLY A 163 -16.62 -12.92 21.45
CA GLY A 163 -17.07 -14.16 22.09
C GLY A 163 -17.92 -13.86 23.33
N LEU A 164 -18.45 -14.91 23.97
CA LEU A 164 -19.35 -14.79 25.15
C LEU A 164 -18.80 -13.89 26.28
N PHE A 165 -17.47 -13.76 26.38
CA PHE A 165 -16.77 -12.98 27.41
C PHE A 165 -15.83 -11.88 26.86
N ARG A 166 -15.79 -11.67 25.53
CA ARG A 166 -14.86 -10.71 24.91
C ARG A 166 -15.65 -9.67 24.12
N LYS A 167 -15.43 -8.38 24.40
CA LYS A 167 -16.02 -7.30 23.59
C LYS A 167 -15.57 -7.45 22.14
N ALA A 168 -16.49 -7.13 21.22
CA ALA A 168 -16.12 -6.94 19.82
C ALA A 168 -15.01 -5.89 19.74
N VAL A 169 -13.92 -6.22 19.06
CA VAL A 169 -12.82 -5.29 18.80
C VAL A 169 -12.75 -5.11 17.30
N ASN A 170 -12.71 -3.85 16.86
CA ASN A 170 -12.42 -3.54 15.48
C ASN A 170 -10.90 -3.37 15.37
N ASP A 171 -10.25 -4.25 14.61
CA ASP A 171 -8.89 -3.99 14.17
C ASP A 171 -8.96 -3.15 12.89
N ALA A 172 -8.10 -2.15 12.80
CA ALA A 172 -8.01 -1.27 11.66
C ALA A 172 -6.61 -1.38 11.05
N VAL A 173 -6.55 -1.41 9.73
CA VAL A 173 -5.29 -1.30 8.99
C VAL A 173 -5.32 0.05 8.29
N ALA A 174 -4.33 0.89 8.56
CA ALA A 174 -4.15 2.18 7.91
C ALA A 174 -3.38 1.95 6.61
N LEU A 175 -4.05 2.12 5.49
CA LEU A 175 -3.45 1.92 4.18
C LEU A 175 -3.13 3.28 3.59
N THR A 176 -1.85 3.53 3.37
CA THR A 176 -1.38 4.74 2.69
C THR A 176 -0.68 4.32 1.42
N PHE A 177 -1.34 4.55 0.29
CA PHE A 177 -0.79 4.24 -1.03
C PHE A 177 -0.07 5.47 -1.58
N PHE A 178 1.27 5.40 -1.56
CA PHE A 178 2.14 6.38 -2.20
C PHE A 178 2.33 5.98 -3.67
N ASP A 179 1.48 6.50 -4.54
CA ASP A 179 1.71 6.44 -5.98
C ASP A 179 2.64 7.61 -6.35
N THR A 180 3.93 7.48 -6.06
CA THR A 180 4.97 8.44 -6.43
C THR A 180 5.69 8.00 -7.69
N ALA A 181 6.20 8.97 -8.45
CA ALA A 181 7.05 8.70 -9.61
C ALA A 181 8.23 7.81 -9.19
N GLY A 182 8.48 6.74 -9.94
CA GLY A 182 9.54 5.78 -9.61
C GLY A 182 10.93 6.40 -9.55
N GLU A 183 11.15 7.52 -10.22
CA GLU A 183 12.40 8.28 -10.17
C GLU A 183 12.69 8.92 -8.80
N ASN A 184 11.67 9.15 -7.97
CA ASN A 184 11.85 9.58 -6.59
C ASN A 184 12.48 8.48 -5.71
N LEU A 185 12.69 7.28 -6.27
CA LEU A 185 13.38 6.15 -5.63
C LEU A 185 14.81 5.97 -6.16
N ASN A 186 15.26 6.83 -7.07
CA ASN A 186 16.58 6.72 -7.71
C ASN A 186 17.74 7.22 -6.85
N ASP A 187 17.47 7.99 -5.80
CA ASP A 187 18.50 8.49 -4.89
C ASP A 187 18.07 8.35 -3.42
N LEU A 188 19.02 7.98 -2.57
CA LEU A 188 18.79 7.69 -1.15
C LEU A 188 18.33 8.93 -0.37
N SER A 189 18.76 10.14 -0.75
CA SER A 189 18.36 11.39 -0.08
C SER A 189 16.88 11.71 -0.35
N THR A 190 16.43 11.54 -1.59
CA THR A 190 15.02 11.67 -1.98
C THR A 190 14.18 10.60 -1.29
N MET A 191 14.65 9.35 -1.30
CA MET A 191 13.97 8.25 -0.65
C MET A 191 13.85 8.45 0.87
N SER A 192 14.91 8.91 1.54
CA SER A 192 14.91 9.20 2.98
C SER A 192 14.01 10.39 3.35
N THR A 193 13.89 11.38 2.45
CA THR A 193 13.08 12.59 2.67
C THR A 193 11.60 12.33 2.45
N TYR A 194 11.25 11.65 1.35
CA TYR A 194 9.86 11.46 0.92
C TYR A 194 9.26 10.13 1.36
N ASN A 195 10.08 9.14 1.73
CA ASN A 195 9.64 7.82 2.16
C ASN A 195 9.92 7.54 3.64
N SER A 196 9.78 8.56 4.49
CA SER A 196 9.80 8.40 5.95
C SER A 196 8.79 7.35 6.44
N TYR A 197 7.72 7.11 5.67
CA TYR A 197 6.77 6.02 5.90
C TYR A 197 7.41 4.63 5.97
N LEU A 198 8.54 4.39 5.30
CA LEU A 198 9.24 3.10 5.34
C LEU A 198 9.77 2.78 6.73
N ARG A 199 10.27 3.80 7.45
CA ARG A 199 10.81 3.65 8.81
C ARG A 199 9.74 3.26 9.82
N HIS A 200 8.48 3.53 9.50
CA HIS A 200 7.32 3.30 10.38
C HIS A 200 6.34 2.29 9.76
N SER A 201 6.78 1.55 8.75
CA SER A 201 5.94 0.55 8.09
C SER A 201 5.87 -0.72 8.93
N ASP A 202 4.69 -1.31 8.99
CA ASP A 202 4.47 -2.63 9.55
C ASP A 202 4.67 -3.72 8.51
N GLY A 203 4.59 -3.41 7.21
CA GLY A 203 4.88 -4.35 6.13
C GLY A 203 5.25 -3.63 4.85
N ILE A 204 6.01 -4.30 3.98
CA ILE A 204 6.50 -3.75 2.72
C ILE A 204 6.03 -4.62 1.56
N ILE A 205 5.50 -4.01 0.50
CA ILE A 205 5.27 -4.66 -0.79
C ILE A 205 6.24 -4.05 -1.80
N LEU A 206 7.22 -4.82 -2.24
CA LEU A 206 8.16 -4.44 -3.31
C LEU A 206 7.63 -4.98 -4.65
N LEU A 207 7.21 -4.08 -5.52
CA LEU A 207 6.74 -4.39 -6.86
C LEU A 207 7.89 -4.44 -7.86
N VAL A 208 8.06 -5.59 -8.49
CA VAL A 208 9.11 -5.87 -9.48
C VAL A 208 8.49 -6.15 -10.83
N ASP A 209 9.00 -5.50 -11.88
CA ASP A 209 8.61 -5.84 -13.25
C ASP A 209 9.56 -6.93 -13.78
N PRO A 210 9.08 -8.17 -14.05
CA PRO A 210 9.95 -9.22 -14.58
C PRO A 210 10.58 -8.84 -15.94
N LEU A 211 9.99 -7.92 -16.70
CA LEU A 211 10.53 -7.43 -17.97
C LEU A 211 11.73 -6.48 -17.80
N GLN A 212 12.14 -6.18 -16.57
CA GLN A 212 13.38 -5.46 -16.27
C GLN A 212 14.55 -6.40 -15.99
N LEU A 213 14.29 -7.70 -15.80
CA LEU A 213 15.34 -8.68 -15.52
C LEU A 213 16.11 -9.04 -16.80
N PRO A 214 17.45 -8.95 -16.82
CA PRO A 214 18.25 -9.19 -18.03
C PRO A 214 17.97 -10.55 -18.70
N VAL A 215 17.86 -11.62 -17.92
CA VAL A 215 17.60 -12.98 -18.44
C VAL A 215 16.24 -13.05 -19.11
N VAL A 216 15.20 -12.48 -18.49
CA VAL A 216 13.84 -12.46 -19.04
C VAL A 216 13.78 -11.62 -20.31
N ARG A 217 14.42 -10.45 -20.32
CA ARG A 217 14.49 -9.57 -21.50
C ARG A 217 15.11 -10.29 -22.69
N ALA A 218 16.25 -10.95 -22.50
CA ALA A 218 16.92 -11.71 -23.55
C ALA A 218 16.03 -12.83 -24.14
N GLN A 219 15.19 -13.47 -23.32
CA GLN A 219 14.27 -14.52 -23.78
C GLN A 219 13.02 -13.97 -24.50
N LEU A 220 12.64 -12.72 -24.23
CA LEU A 220 11.42 -12.10 -24.75
C LEU A 220 11.65 -11.07 -25.86
N GLU A 221 12.89 -10.65 -26.12
CA GLU A 221 13.25 -9.61 -27.10
C GLU A 221 12.65 -9.84 -28.50
N LYS A 222 12.48 -11.12 -28.91
CA LYS A 222 11.94 -11.51 -30.23
C LYS A 222 10.43 -11.78 -30.22
N ARG A 223 9.78 -11.70 -29.06
CA ARG A 223 8.37 -12.09 -28.86
C ARG A 223 7.46 -10.91 -28.62
N MET A 224 7.98 -9.84 -28.04
CA MET A 224 7.20 -8.65 -27.72
C MET A 224 8.08 -7.41 -27.65
N GLU A 225 7.45 -6.25 -27.78
CA GLU A 225 8.09 -4.99 -27.43
C GLU A 225 8.33 -4.94 -25.92
N LEU A 226 9.58 -4.69 -25.54
CA LEU A 226 10.00 -4.60 -24.16
C LEU A 226 9.93 -3.14 -23.69
N PRO A 227 9.54 -2.90 -22.43
CA PRO A 227 9.61 -1.55 -21.85
C PRO A 227 11.07 -1.07 -21.79
N GLU A 228 11.22 0.25 -21.74
CA GLU A 228 12.50 0.89 -21.42
C GLU A 228 13.05 0.38 -20.08
N GLU A 229 14.38 0.28 -20.02
CA GLU A 229 15.08 -0.13 -18.81
C GLU A 229 15.00 0.97 -17.75
N ASN A 230 14.84 0.56 -16.50
CA ASN A 230 14.79 1.46 -15.36
C ASN A 230 15.55 0.88 -14.16
N ALA A 231 15.40 1.52 -12.99
CA ALA A 231 16.14 1.18 -11.78
C ALA A 231 16.03 -0.31 -11.43
N ASP A 232 17.18 -0.88 -11.07
CA ASP A 232 17.29 -2.29 -10.71
C ASP A 232 16.55 -2.60 -9.39
N ALA A 233 15.92 -3.78 -9.33
CA ALA A 233 15.14 -4.19 -8.16
C ALA A 233 16.02 -4.44 -6.93
N SER A 234 17.23 -4.97 -7.11
CA SER A 234 18.20 -5.21 -6.03
C SER A 234 18.75 -3.89 -5.50
N GLU A 235 18.99 -2.91 -6.39
CA GLU A 235 19.39 -1.56 -6.00
C GLU A 235 18.30 -0.86 -5.18
N LEU A 236 17.04 -0.92 -5.63
CA LEU A 236 15.89 -0.38 -4.89
C LEU A 236 15.73 -1.05 -3.53
N LEU A 237 15.89 -2.38 -3.47
CA LEU A 237 15.83 -3.14 -2.21
C LEU A 237 16.96 -2.74 -1.26
N THR A 238 18.19 -2.57 -1.76
CA THR A 238 19.34 -2.13 -0.97
C THR A 238 19.08 -0.78 -0.30
N ARG A 239 18.61 0.21 -1.06
CA ARG A 239 18.22 1.53 -0.51
C ARG A 239 17.07 1.41 0.49
N THR A 240 16.12 0.51 0.24
CA THR A 240 15.01 0.24 1.18
C THR A 240 15.54 -0.28 2.52
N ILE A 241 16.45 -1.26 2.49
CA ILE A 241 17.10 -1.82 3.67
C ILE A 241 17.82 -0.71 4.45
N GLU A 242 18.57 0.15 3.77
CA GLU A 242 19.26 1.29 4.41
C GLU A 242 18.29 2.26 5.09
N VAL A 243 17.21 2.66 4.41
CA VAL A 243 16.20 3.57 4.98
C VAL A 243 15.52 2.93 6.18
N VAL A 244 15.12 1.66 6.10
CA VAL A 244 14.47 0.95 7.21
C VAL A 244 15.42 0.84 8.40
N ARG A 245 16.67 0.39 8.18
CA ARG A 245 17.69 0.30 9.23
C ARG A 245 18.01 1.63 9.89
N SER A 246 18.03 2.73 9.12
CA SER A 246 18.23 4.07 9.68
C SER A 246 17.14 4.48 10.69
N GLY A 247 15.94 3.90 10.60
CA GLY A 247 14.85 4.11 11.55
C GLY A 247 14.93 3.25 12.82
N MET A 248 15.69 2.14 12.80
CA MET A 248 15.75 1.17 13.91
C MET A 248 16.78 1.53 15.01
N GLY A 249 17.59 2.57 14.80
CA GLY A 249 18.64 2.97 15.75
C GLY A 249 19.86 2.05 15.78
N HIS A 250 20.85 2.38 16.62
CA HIS A 250 22.21 1.78 16.62
C HIS A 250 22.28 0.28 16.94
N SER A 251 21.22 -0.35 17.44
CA SER A 251 21.19 -1.77 17.82
C SER A 251 20.57 -2.68 16.75
N GLY A 252 20.06 -2.13 15.64
CA GLY A 252 19.34 -2.86 14.60
C GLY A 252 20.18 -3.33 13.40
N GLY A 253 21.49 -3.08 13.37
CA GLY A 253 22.34 -3.39 12.21
C GLY A 253 22.68 -4.87 12.02
N ASP A 254 22.74 -5.63 13.11
CA ASP A 254 23.21 -7.03 13.12
C ASP A 254 22.07 -8.07 13.11
N ARG A 255 20.82 -7.64 13.26
CA ARG A 255 19.65 -8.54 13.26
C ARG A 255 18.86 -8.39 11.97
N PRO A 256 18.21 -9.46 11.49
CA PRO A 256 17.21 -9.35 10.44
C PRO A 256 16.13 -8.33 10.81
N ILE A 257 15.61 -7.64 9.81
CA ILE A 257 14.50 -6.70 9.89
C ILE A 257 13.22 -7.50 10.15
N ASP A 258 12.53 -7.21 11.25
CA ASP A 258 11.28 -7.88 11.64
C ASP A 258 10.05 -7.45 10.81
N ILE A 259 10.18 -6.39 10.00
CA ILE A 259 9.12 -5.92 9.09
C ILE A 259 8.98 -6.93 7.94
N PRO A 260 7.84 -7.62 7.76
CA PRO A 260 7.64 -8.54 6.65
C PRO A 260 7.70 -7.83 5.29
N ILE A 261 8.37 -8.46 4.32
CA ILE A 261 8.49 -7.96 2.95
C ILE A 261 7.91 -8.95 1.92
N ALA A 262 6.98 -8.46 1.10
CA ALA A 262 6.43 -9.18 -0.03
C ALA A 262 7.10 -8.71 -1.32
N VAL A 263 7.83 -9.60 -1.99
CA VAL A 263 8.47 -9.31 -3.29
C VAL A 263 7.55 -9.79 -4.40
N ALA A 264 6.87 -8.87 -5.07
CA ALA A 264 5.76 -9.16 -5.97
C ALA A 264 6.09 -8.81 -7.43
N PHE A 265 6.16 -9.83 -8.29
CA PHE A 265 6.36 -9.72 -9.73
C PHE A 265 5.05 -9.40 -10.42
N THR A 266 4.92 -8.19 -10.96
CA THR A 266 3.61 -7.58 -11.26
C THR A 266 3.05 -7.83 -12.66
N LYS A 267 3.84 -8.45 -13.54
CA LYS A 267 3.48 -8.72 -14.94
C LYS A 267 3.71 -10.19 -15.29
N ILE A 268 3.31 -11.08 -14.40
CA ILE A 268 3.49 -12.53 -14.59
C ILE A 268 2.80 -13.03 -15.87
N ASP A 269 1.75 -12.32 -16.33
CA ASP A 269 1.06 -12.59 -17.59
C ASP A 269 1.97 -12.45 -18.83
N ALA A 270 2.95 -11.53 -18.81
CA ALA A 270 3.88 -11.32 -19.90
C ALA A 270 4.94 -12.44 -20.01
N VAL A 271 5.24 -13.10 -18.89
CA VAL A 271 6.24 -14.19 -18.79
C VAL A 271 5.61 -15.57 -18.74
N LYS A 272 4.30 -15.72 -18.96
CA LYS A 272 3.61 -17.02 -18.90
C LYS A 272 4.24 -18.13 -19.74
N TYR A 273 4.87 -17.80 -20.86
CA TYR A 273 5.56 -18.76 -21.73
C TYR A 273 6.88 -19.28 -21.16
N LEU A 274 7.42 -18.61 -20.15
CA LEU A 274 8.63 -18.99 -19.44
C LEU A 274 8.32 -19.81 -18.18
N ILE A 275 7.03 -19.96 -17.85
CA ILE A 275 6.54 -20.69 -16.68
C ILE A 275 6.00 -22.03 -17.18
N ASP A 276 6.29 -23.10 -16.45
CA ASP A 276 5.78 -24.44 -16.79
C ASP A 276 4.23 -24.42 -16.87
N PRO A 277 3.59 -25.03 -17.89
CA PRO A 277 2.13 -25.06 -17.98
C PRO A 277 1.43 -25.78 -16.82
N SER A 278 2.13 -26.68 -16.12
CA SER A 278 1.65 -27.40 -14.92
C SER A 278 1.97 -26.68 -13.60
N SER A 279 2.68 -25.56 -13.67
CA SER A 279 3.02 -24.69 -12.54
C SER A 279 1.80 -24.30 -11.70
N CYS A 280 1.97 -24.20 -10.38
CA CYS A 280 0.92 -23.70 -9.50
C CYS A 280 0.65 -22.20 -9.71
N LEU A 281 1.62 -21.46 -10.28
CA LEU A 281 1.48 -20.06 -10.68
C LEU A 281 0.50 -19.84 -11.85
N GLN A 282 0.01 -20.91 -12.49
CA GLN A 282 -1.09 -20.82 -13.46
C GLN A 282 -2.48 -20.82 -12.79
N ASN A 283 -2.56 -21.24 -11.53
CA ASN A 283 -3.83 -21.40 -10.81
C ASN A 283 -4.25 -20.09 -10.14
N ASN A 284 -5.57 -19.85 -10.05
CA ASN A 284 -6.11 -18.71 -9.31
C ASN A 284 -5.84 -18.87 -7.81
N SER A 285 -5.61 -17.75 -7.14
CA SER A 285 -5.56 -17.67 -5.67
C SER A 285 -6.84 -18.19 -5.03
N THR A 286 -6.68 -18.92 -3.93
CA THR A 286 -7.76 -19.51 -3.15
C THR A 286 -8.19 -18.63 -1.97
N HIS A 287 -7.40 -17.62 -1.59
CA HIS A 287 -7.57 -16.86 -0.35
C HIS A 287 -8.96 -16.20 -0.24
N ILE A 288 -9.37 -15.50 -1.30
CA ILE A 288 -10.66 -14.79 -1.33
C ILE A 288 -11.82 -15.79 -1.25
N GLN A 289 -11.74 -16.90 -1.99
CA GLN A 289 -12.79 -17.92 -1.97
C GLN A 289 -12.93 -18.56 -0.57
N LYS A 290 -11.80 -18.80 0.11
CA LYS A 290 -11.78 -19.38 1.45
C LYS A 290 -12.12 -18.37 2.57
N GLY A 291 -12.08 -17.06 2.29
CA GLY A 291 -12.31 -16.01 3.29
C GLY A 291 -11.23 -15.96 4.39
N GLN A 292 -10.06 -16.52 4.11
CA GLN A 292 -8.91 -16.62 4.98
C GLN A 292 -7.64 -16.69 4.15
N PHE A 293 -6.49 -16.43 4.76
CA PHE A 293 -5.21 -16.68 4.12
C PHE A 293 -4.97 -18.18 4.01
N ASP A 294 -4.64 -18.65 2.81
CA ASP A 294 -4.39 -20.08 2.53
C ASP A 294 -2.88 -20.29 2.53
N GLU A 295 -2.35 -20.84 3.62
CA GLU A 295 -0.92 -20.96 3.79
C GLU A 295 -0.31 -21.99 2.83
N GLN A 296 -1.08 -22.99 2.41
CA GLN A 296 -0.59 -23.99 1.47
C GLN A 296 -0.45 -23.40 0.06
N ASP A 297 -1.48 -22.71 -0.43
CA ASP A 297 -1.42 -22.01 -1.72
C ASP A 297 -0.28 -20.98 -1.74
N PHE A 298 -0.06 -20.25 -0.63
CA PHE A 298 1.07 -19.33 -0.50
C PHE A 298 2.42 -20.05 -0.54
N ARG A 299 2.63 -21.12 0.24
CA ARG A 299 3.91 -21.86 0.25
C ARG A 299 4.25 -22.37 -1.14
N ASP A 300 3.30 -23.04 -1.80
CA ASP A 300 3.51 -23.64 -3.12
C ASP A 300 3.89 -22.56 -4.15
N THR A 301 3.15 -21.45 -4.17
CA THR A 301 3.37 -20.37 -5.14
C THR A 301 4.60 -19.52 -4.82
N SER A 302 4.92 -19.30 -3.54
CA SER A 302 6.11 -18.55 -3.14
C SER A 302 7.39 -19.32 -3.40
N ASP A 303 7.44 -20.62 -3.13
CA ASP A 303 8.62 -21.46 -3.40
C ASP A 303 8.89 -21.56 -4.91
N GLU A 304 7.83 -21.71 -5.71
CA GLU A 304 7.95 -21.72 -7.17
C GLU A 304 8.36 -20.35 -7.72
N MET A 305 7.78 -19.26 -7.20
CA MET A 305 8.19 -17.91 -7.59
C MET A 305 9.65 -17.65 -7.22
N GLN A 306 10.10 -18.01 -6.01
CA GLN A 306 11.50 -17.87 -5.61
C GLN A 306 12.43 -18.63 -6.57
N SER A 307 12.07 -19.86 -6.94
CA SER A 307 12.83 -20.65 -7.92
C SER A 307 12.93 -19.95 -9.28
N LEU A 308 11.87 -19.28 -9.74
CA LEU A 308 11.90 -18.48 -10.96
C LEU A 308 12.77 -17.22 -10.80
N VAL A 309 12.71 -16.55 -9.65
CA VAL A 309 13.54 -15.37 -9.36
C VAL A 309 15.02 -15.73 -9.41
N ASP A 310 15.43 -16.82 -8.77
CA ASP A 310 16.82 -17.28 -8.78
C ASP A 310 17.32 -17.53 -10.21
N ASN A 311 16.45 -18.03 -11.09
CA ASN A 311 16.76 -18.25 -12.49
C ASN A 311 16.76 -16.96 -13.34
N TRP A 312 15.90 -15.99 -13.02
CA TRP A 312 15.70 -14.78 -13.83
C TRP A 312 16.57 -13.60 -13.41
N ALA A 313 16.77 -13.41 -12.11
CA ALA A 313 17.49 -12.30 -11.49
C ALA A 313 18.86 -12.73 -10.93
N GLY A 314 19.16 -14.04 -10.96
CA GLY A 314 20.27 -14.60 -10.19
C GLY A 314 19.98 -14.61 -8.70
N MET A 315 20.98 -14.97 -7.90
CA MET A 315 20.83 -15.10 -6.45
C MET A 315 20.86 -13.77 -5.69
N GLU A 316 21.18 -12.64 -6.33
CA GLU A 316 21.40 -11.36 -5.63
C GLU A 316 20.15 -10.87 -4.92
N LEU A 317 19.03 -10.75 -5.63
CA LEU A 317 17.77 -10.27 -5.07
C LEU A 317 17.30 -11.18 -3.92
N THR A 318 17.33 -12.49 -4.14
CA THR A 318 16.96 -13.48 -3.13
C THR A 318 17.87 -13.41 -1.90
N ASN A 319 19.19 -13.32 -2.10
CA ASN A 319 20.15 -13.18 -1.00
C ASN A 319 19.92 -11.89 -0.19
N LEU A 320 19.70 -10.76 -0.85
CA LEU A 320 19.39 -9.50 -0.17
C LEU A 320 18.15 -9.62 0.71
N VAL A 321 17.08 -10.24 0.22
CA VAL A 321 15.86 -10.45 1.00
C VAL A 321 16.12 -11.38 2.20
N THR A 322 16.63 -12.58 1.94
CA THR A 322 16.82 -13.63 2.96
C THR A 322 17.83 -13.26 4.05
N GLN A 323 18.85 -12.46 3.75
CA GLN A 323 19.86 -12.03 4.72
C GLN A 323 19.40 -10.84 5.56
N ASN A 324 18.47 -10.03 5.06
CA ASN A 324 18.09 -8.77 5.71
C ASN A 324 16.71 -8.81 6.37
N PHE A 325 15.81 -9.73 6.01
CA PHE A 325 14.44 -9.77 6.53
C PHE A 325 14.14 -11.09 7.23
N ALA A 326 13.51 -11.01 8.40
CA ALA A 326 13.08 -12.18 9.15
C ALA A 326 11.87 -12.89 8.51
N HIS A 327 11.01 -12.12 7.85
CA HIS A 327 9.77 -12.57 7.24
C HIS A 327 9.71 -12.07 5.80
N TYR A 328 9.61 -13.00 4.83
CA TYR A 328 9.55 -12.67 3.42
C TYR A 328 8.68 -13.64 2.64
N GLY A 329 8.16 -13.19 1.50
CA GLY A 329 7.43 -14.03 0.55
C GLY A 329 7.61 -13.51 -0.88
N PHE A 330 7.63 -14.43 -1.84
CA PHE A 330 7.70 -14.11 -3.27
C PHE A 330 6.34 -14.33 -3.92
N PHE A 331 5.91 -13.41 -4.78
CA PHE A 331 4.57 -13.43 -5.36
C PHE A 331 4.60 -13.16 -6.86
N GLY A 332 3.81 -13.92 -7.62
CA GLY A 332 3.54 -13.65 -9.03
C GLY A 332 2.11 -13.12 -9.20
N LEU A 333 1.95 -11.94 -9.79
CA LEU A 333 0.63 -11.34 -10.03
C LEU A 333 0.56 -10.60 -11.36
N SER A 334 -0.66 -10.27 -11.77
CA SER A 334 -0.90 -9.35 -12.88
C SER A 334 -2.10 -8.46 -12.59
N ALA A 335 -1.87 -7.14 -12.52
CA ALA A 335 -2.96 -6.20 -12.30
C ALA A 335 -3.93 -6.14 -13.48
N LEU A 336 -3.41 -6.20 -14.71
CA LEU A 336 -4.23 -6.05 -15.92
C LEU A 336 -4.65 -7.40 -16.51
N GLY A 337 -3.81 -8.43 -16.39
CA GLY A 337 -4.01 -9.74 -17.02
C GLY A 337 -3.72 -9.78 -18.52
N SER A 338 -3.27 -8.67 -19.09
CA SER A 338 -2.86 -8.57 -20.48
C SER A 338 -1.99 -7.34 -20.71
N ASN A 339 -1.11 -7.41 -21.70
CA ASN A 339 -0.41 -6.24 -22.22
C ASN A 339 -1.40 -5.22 -22.82
N PRO A 340 -1.26 -3.92 -22.51
CA PRO A 340 -1.98 -2.86 -23.19
C PRO A 340 -1.63 -2.78 -24.68
N ASP A 341 -2.54 -2.23 -25.49
CA ASP A 341 -2.25 -1.89 -26.88
C ASP A 341 -1.43 -0.59 -27.00
N THR A 342 -1.06 -0.23 -28.23
CA THR A 342 -0.27 0.99 -28.53
C THR A 342 -0.97 2.29 -28.13
N ASN A 343 -2.29 2.27 -27.91
CA ASN A 343 -3.08 3.41 -27.41
C ASN A 343 -3.32 3.31 -25.90
N MET A 344 -2.57 2.47 -25.18
CA MET A 344 -2.69 2.23 -23.75
C MET A 344 -4.06 1.66 -23.33
N ARG A 345 -4.81 1.07 -24.25
CA ARG A 345 -6.07 0.38 -23.96
C ARG A 345 -5.81 -1.04 -23.50
N ILE A 346 -6.70 -1.54 -22.66
CA ILE A 346 -6.61 -2.87 -22.08
C ILE A 346 -7.61 -3.78 -22.79
N PRO A 347 -7.16 -4.61 -23.75
CA PRO A 347 -8.07 -5.41 -24.57
C PRO A 347 -8.78 -6.50 -23.75
N ARG A 348 -8.10 -7.06 -22.74
CA ARG A 348 -8.65 -8.10 -21.87
C ARG A 348 -8.27 -7.84 -20.43
N PHE A 349 -9.19 -7.27 -19.67
CA PHE A 349 -8.96 -7.01 -18.26
C PHE A 349 -9.27 -8.26 -17.42
N ARG A 350 -8.21 -8.95 -16.96
CA ARG A 350 -8.28 -10.18 -16.16
C ARG A 350 -7.24 -10.18 -15.04
N PRO A 351 -7.45 -9.36 -13.98
CA PRO A 351 -6.56 -9.37 -12.82
C PRO A 351 -6.30 -10.79 -12.29
N PHE A 352 -5.06 -11.03 -11.88
CA PHE A 352 -4.59 -12.34 -11.41
C PHE A 352 -3.76 -12.17 -10.15
N ARG A 353 -4.14 -12.85 -9.06
CA ARG A 353 -3.41 -12.90 -7.77
C ARG A 353 -3.03 -11.55 -7.15
N VAL A 354 -3.72 -10.47 -7.51
CA VAL A 354 -3.36 -9.09 -7.10
C VAL A 354 -3.45 -8.89 -5.59
N ALA A 355 -4.36 -9.57 -4.90
CA ALA A 355 -4.54 -9.43 -3.46
C ALA A 355 -3.51 -10.21 -2.63
N ASP A 356 -2.84 -11.22 -3.21
CA ASP A 356 -2.06 -12.20 -2.45
C ASP A 356 -0.95 -11.57 -1.58
N PRO A 357 -0.09 -10.65 -2.09
CA PRO A 357 0.95 -10.02 -1.28
C PRO A 357 0.37 -9.24 -0.10
N PHE A 358 -0.77 -8.58 -0.32
CA PHE A 358 -1.44 -7.78 0.69
C PHE A 358 -2.06 -8.67 1.77
N LEU A 359 -2.74 -9.75 1.39
CA LEU A 359 -3.33 -10.70 2.32
C LEU A 359 -2.25 -11.40 3.16
N TRP A 360 -1.11 -11.76 2.56
CA TRP A 360 0.01 -12.33 3.32
C TRP A 360 0.51 -11.39 4.41
N LEU A 361 0.72 -10.09 4.11
CA LEU A 361 1.11 -9.12 5.13
C LEU A 361 0.09 -9.02 6.28
N LEU A 362 -1.21 -9.09 5.97
CA LEU A 362 -2.25 -9.10 7.00
C LEU A 362 -2.22 -10.38 7.85
N ALA A 363 -1.88 -11.52 7.26
CA ALA A 363 -1.74 -12.79 7.95
C ALA A 363 -0.51 -12.79 8.88
N GLU A 364 0.65 -12.30 8.41
CA GLU A 364 1.87 -12.13 9.22
C GLU A 364 1.60 -11.24 10.45
N LYS A 365 0.77 -10.20 10.29
CA LYS A 365 0.33 -9.31 11.39
C LYS A 365 -0.85 -9.84 12.20
N LYS A 366 -1.35 -11.04 11.90
CA LYS A 366 -2.46 -11.70 12.60
C LYS A 366 -3.75 -10.86 12.57
N VAL A 367 -3.92 -10.06 11.53
CA VAL A 367 -5.11 -9.25 11.26
C VAL A 367 -6.22 -10.13 10.68
N ILE A 368 -5.87 -11.05 9.79
CA ILE A 368 -6.79 -12.04 9.19
C ILE A 368 -6.42 -13.46 9.65
N PRO A 369 -7.37 -14.41 9.63
CA PRO A 369 -7.08 -15.81 9.88
C PRO A 369 -6.22 -16.41 8.76
N ALA A 370 -5.35 -17.35 9.12
CA ALA A 370 -4.52 -18.15 8.23
C ALA A 370 -4.76 -19.64 8.53
N ALA A 371 -4.77 -20.48 7.49
CA ALA A 371 -5.08 -21.89 7.58
C ALA A 371 -4.40 -22.74 6.49
#